data_AF-A0A1F3EEB3-F1
#
_entry.id   AF-A0A1F3EEB3-F1
#
_cell.length_a   1.000
_cell.length_b   1.000
_cell.length_c   1.000
_cell.angle_alpha   90.00
_cell.angle_beta   90.00
_cell.angle_gamma   90.00
#
_symmetry.space_group_name_H-M   'P 1'
#
loop_
_entity.id
_entity.type
_entity.pdbx_description
1 polymer ?
#
loop_
_entity_poly.entity_id
_entity_poly.type
_entity_poly.pdbx_seq_one_letter_code
_entity_poly.pdbx_strand_id
1 'polypeptide(L)'
;MGNIHPFLKNRITVLRWNEYLNALVIGTKGLGLLIFKDNKVFQINKTKGISGSLVTSLQIKERDIWVGTDNGLTKISFAQNDIQNFSISNITTKNGLISNEVNSLYMYNDLIFAGTNGGLTYFNTKSYLINKIPPPVYISGLSVMQKDTIISNGIELDYDKNEITISYVGLSFKDAGNLEYRYKLEGTTGNWQTTRLTHIQYSKLAPGDYNFIVYASNENGVWSKTPAKISFVIHPAFWQTIWFRLLFILFIIAIVTMIYLYRLKIIKERNKLSQKANKYMLLSMGKQLNPHFIFNSLNAIQGFIFKNDKQSSNEYISEFALLMRKTLYNSQNDFIPLADEIELLTSYIKLEVMRFNNKFTYEITVDKQLEIANWKIPPFILQPYIENAILHGLRYKDETGHLILKLNYVNNHILCSVEDNGIGREKSEIINKENRKGHISMASKITDNRINMINSLHNFNISMKYFDLQNENGLATGTRVDFVFPVIL
;
A
#
# COMPACT_ATOMS: atom_id res chain seq x y z
N MET A 1 -72.39 31.07 12.43
CA MET A 1 -71.51 30.09 11.75
C MET A 1 -70.07 30.06 12.28
N GLY A 2 -69.51 31.13 12.86
CA GLY A 2 -68.13 31.13 13.41
C GLY A 2 -67.86 30.13 14.55
N ASN A 3 -68.89 29.76 15.32
CA ASN A 3 -68.79 28.69 16.33
C ASN A 3 -68.89 27.28 15.73
N ILE A 4 -69.32 27.16 14.47
CA ILE A 4 -69.51 25.90 13.75
C ILE A 4 -68.25 25.52 12.98
N HIS A 5 -67.51 26.50 12.44
CA HIS A 5 -66.28 26.23 11.67
C HIS A 5 -65.17 27.26 11.97
N PRO A 6 -63.93 26.84 12.32
CA PRO A 6 -62.83 27.75 12.68
C PRO A 6 -62.49 28.80 11.63
N PHE A 7 -62.52 28.44 10.34
CA PHE A 7 -62.25 29.40 9.24
C PHE A 7 -63.21 30.58 9.21
N LEU A 8 -64.45 30.43 9.69
CA LEU A 8 -65.46 31.49 9.71
C LEU A 8 -65.32 32.46 10.89
N LYS A 9 -64.29 32.29 11.73
CA LYS A 9 -63.88 33.28 12.76
C LYS A 9 -62.98 34.38 12.20
N ASN A 10 -62.47 34.22 10.98
CA ASN A 10 -61.60 35.21 10.34
C ASN A 10 -62.41 36.42 9.88
N ARG A 11 -61.72 37.55 9.65
CA ARG A 11 -62.36 38.77 9.14
C ARG A 11 -62.92 38.54 7.74
N ILE A 12 -64.23 38.51 7.65
CA ILE A 12 -65.00 38.44 6.41
C ILE A 12 -65.06 39.83 5.80
N THR A 13 -64.74 39.94 4.51
CA THR A 13 -64.73 41.20 3.77
C THR A 13 -65.95 41.35 2.87
N VAL A 14 -66.46 40.25 2.33
CA VAL A 14 -67.61 40.26 1.41
C VAL A 14 -68.33 38.90 1.43
N LEU A 15 -69.65 38.93 1.31
CA LEU A 15 -70.52 37.76 1.23
C LEU A 15 -71.41 37.86 -0.01
N ARG A 16 -71.53 36.76 -0.76
CA ARG A 16 -72.43 36.64 -1.91
C ARG A 16 -73.02 35.23 -1.96
N TRP A 17 -74.30 35.15 -2.30
CA TRP A 17 -74.94 33.88 -2.60
C TRP A 17 -74.71 33.51 -4.07
N ASN A 18 -74.33 32.26 -4.33
CA ASN A 18 -74.19 31.73 -5.69
C ASN A 18 -75.31 30.71 -5.95
N GLU A 19 -76.29 31.08 -6.78
CA GLU A 19 -77.42 30.20 -7.14
C GLU A 19 -76.97 28.96 -7.93
N TYR A 20 -75.95 29.09 -8.79
CA TYR A 20 -75.45 27.98 -9.60
C TYR A 20 -74.82 26.87 -8.74
N LEU A 21 -74.12 27.26 -7.67
CA LEU A 21 -73.50 26.32 -6.74
C LEU A 21 -74.40 25.93 -5.57
N ASN A 22 -75.52 26.65 -5.37
CA ASN A 22 -76.34 26.62 -4.17
C ASN A 22 -75.47 26.75 -2.89
N ALA A 23 -74.62 27.78 -2.86
CA ALA A 23 -73.58 27.94 -1.84
C ALA A 23 -73.35 29.41 -1.48
N LEU A 24 -72.94 29.64 -0.23
CA LEU A 24 -72.49 30.95 0.24
C LEU A 24 -71.00 31.14 -0.06
N VAL A 25 -70.67 32.18 -0.82
CA VAL A 25 -69.30 32.55 -1.19
C VAL A 25 -68.83 33.69 -0.30
N ILE A 26 -67.67 33.51 0.31
CA ILE A 26 -67.16 34.32 1.41
C ILE A 26 -65.75 34.80 1.08
N GLY A 27 -65.58 36.10 0.90
CA GLY A 27 -64.27 36.73 0.83
C GLY A 27 -63.72 36.98 2.23
N THR A 28 -62.41 36.75 2.41
CA THR A 28 -61.74 36.93 3.71
C THR A 28 -60.51 37.82 3.60
N LYS A 29 -60.12 38.42 4.72
CA LYS A 29 -58.80 39.05 4.88
C LYS A 29 -57.79 38.00 5.35
N GLY A 30 -57.16 37.31 4.40
CA GLY A 30 -55.98 36.47 4.63
C GLY A 30 -56.13 35.00 4.25
N LEU A 31 -57.34 34.44 4.20
CA LEU A 31 -57.56 33.04 3.83
C LEU A 31 -57.96 32.82 2.37
N GLY A 32 -58.02 33.88 1.57
CA GLY A 32 -58.57 33.83 0.21
C GLY A 32 -60.10 33.72 0.21
N LEU A 33 -60.63 32.92 -0.71
CA LEU A 33 -62.06 32.69 -0.89
C LEU A 33 -62.50 31.42 -0.15
N LEU A 34 -63.59 31.51 0.61
CA LEU A 34 -64.24 30.36 1.21
C LEU A 34 -65.61 30.13 0.55
N ILE A 35 -65.96 28.86 0.33
CA ILE A 35 -67.27 28.45 -0.17
C ILE A 35 -67.90 27.58 0.91
N PHE A 36 -69.06 28.00 1.42
CA PHE A 36 -69.82 27.28 2.42
C PHE A 36 -71.05 26.62 1.76
N LYS A 37 -71.06 25.29 1.75
CA LYS A 37 -72.14 24.45 1.20
C LYS A 37 -72.31 23.22 2.08
N ASP A 38 -73.55 22.84 2.38
CA ASP A 38 -73.88 21.63 3.15
C ASP A 38 -73.08 21.48 4.47
N ASN A 39 -72.97 22.56 5.24
CA ASN A 39 -72.18 22.66 6.48
C ASN A 39 -70.66 22.42 6.33
N LYS A 40 -70.12 22.34 5.10
CA LYS A 40 -68.69 22.22 4.81
C LYS A 40 -68.13 23.54 4.28
N VAL A 41 -66.89 23.83 4.64
CA VAL A 41 -66.14 24.98 4.13
C VAL A 41 -65.05 24.50 3.18
N PHE A 42 -65.11 24.95 1.93
CA PHE A 42 -64.05 24.76 0.95
C PHE A 42 -63.24 26.04 0.79
N GLN A 43 -61.91 25.96 0.98
CA GLN A 43 -61.01 27.10 0.83
C GLN A 43 -60.33 27.10 -0.53
N ILE A 44 -60.29 28.26 -1.19
CA ILE A 44 -59.49 28.57 -2.38
C ILE A 44 -58.50 29.68 -2.01
N ASN A 45 -57.24 29.30 -1.86
CA ASN A 45 -56.12 30.16 -1.45
C ASN A 45 -55.03 30.18 -2.54
N LYS A 46 -53.88 30.83 -2.27
CA LYS A 46 -52.79 30.99 -3.25
C LYS A 46 -52.27 29.65 -3.79
N THR A 47 -52.22 28.61 -2.96
CA THR A 47 -51.76 27.27 -3.38
C THR A 47 -52.74 26.61 -4.36
N LYS A 48 -54.01 27.04 -4.39
CA LYS A 48 -55.03 26.60 -5.35
C LYS A 48 -55.19 27.56 -6.54
N GLY A 49 -54.40 28.64 -6.61
CA GLY A 49 -54.29 29.50 -7.79
C GLY A 49 -54.93 30.90 -7.70
N ILE A 50 -55.56 31.28 -6.58
CA ILE A 50 -56.06 32.67 -6.43
C ILE A 50 -54.90 33.67 -6.42
N SER A 51 -55.07 34.85 -7.01
CA SER A 51 -54.00 35.84 -7.18
C SER A 51 -53.52 36.46 -5.86
N GLY A 52 -54.43 36.68 -4.91
CA GLY A 52 -54.17 37.34 -3.63
C GLY A 52 -54.87 36.68 -2.45
N SER A 53 -54.33 36.89 -1.25
CA SER A 53 -54.85 36.30 0.01
C SER A 53 -55.92 37.16 0.67
N LEU A 54 -55.93 38.46 0.38
CA LEU A 54 -56.97 39.38 0.82
C LEU A 54 -57.99 39.52 -0.31
N VAL A 55 -59.19 39.00 -0.11
CA VAL A 55 -60.32 39.23 -1.00
C VAL A 55 -60.99 40.54 -0.61
N THR A 56 -61.09 41.50 -1.53
CA THR A 56 -61.69 42.82 -1.27
C THR A 56 -63.11 42.92 -1.79
N SER A 57 -63.42 42.23 -2.89
CA SER A 57 -64.71 42.33 -3.57
C SER A 57 -65.04 41.07 -4.37
N LEU A 58 -66.34 40.82 -4.56
CA LEU A 58 -66.86 39.65 -5.27
C LEU A 58 -68.01 40.03 -6.20
N GLN A 59 -67.98 39.49 -7.42
CA GLN A 59 -69.08 39.53 -8.38
C GLN A 59 -69.33 38.13 -8.93
N ILE A 60 -70.59 37.72 -9.03
CA ILE A 60 -70.97 36.37 -9.44
C ILE A 60 -71.88 36.47 -10.66
N LYS A 61 -71.57 35.68 -11.68
CA LYS A 61 -72.39 35.50 -12.88
C LYS A 61 -72.46 34.01 -13.20
N GLU A 62 -73.59 33.39 -12.87
CA GLU A 62 -73.82 31.95 -13.02
C GLU A 62 -72.66 31.13 -12.40
N ARG A 63 -71.90 30.41 -13.21
CA ARG A 63 -70.76 29.57 -12.79
C ARG A 63 -69.46 30.34 -12.54
N ASP A 64 -69.38 31.60 -12.96
CA ASP A 64 -68.17 32.41 -12.91
C ASP A 64 -68.20 33.33 -11.67
N ILE A 65 -67.17 33.22 -10.84
CA ILE A 65 -66.93 34.08 -9.68
C ILE A 65 -65.72 34.96 -9.98
N TRP A 66 -65.93 36.27 -9.95
CA TRP A 66 -64.88 37.27 -10.08
C TRP A 66 -64.50 37.81 -8.70
N VAL A 67 -63.21 37.76 -8.41
CA VAL A 67 -62.64 38.01 -7.09
C VAL A 67 -61.59 39.10 -7.20
N GLY A 68 -61.86 40.25 -6.60
CA GLY A 68 -60.88 41.32 -6.45
C GLY A 68 -59.99 40.99 -5.27
N THR A 69 -58.68 41.09 -5.45
CA THR A 69 -57.69 40.78 -4.41
C THR A 69 -56.64 41.88 -4.26
N ASP A 70 -55.79 41.72 -3.24
CA ASP A 70 -54.60 42.53 -3.03
C ASP A 70 -53.49 42.35 -4.09
N ASN A 71 -53.63 41.38 -5.00
CA ASN A 71 -52.60 41.08 -6.00
C ASN A 71 -53.17 40.67 -7.36
N GLY A 72 -54.33 41.21 -7.71
CA GLY A 72 -54.95 41.08 -9.03
C GLY A 72 -56.45 40.77 -8.96
N LEU A 73 -57.03 40.59 -10.14
CA LEU A 73 -58.39 40.13 -10.33
C LEU A 73 -58.36 38.64 -10.72
N THR A 74 -59.05 37.80 -9.95
CA THR A 74 -59.16 36.37 -10.23
C THR A 74 -60.55 36.02 -10.75
N LYS A 75 -60.63 35.29 -11.85
CA LYS A 75 -61.85 34.62 -12.31
C LYS A 75 -61.77 33.14 -11.93
N ILE A 76 -62.83 32.63 -11.30
CA ILE A 76 -62.98 31.22 -10.97
C ILE A 76 -64.22 30.70 -11.68
N SER A 77 -64.07 29.71 -12.55
CA SER A 77 -65.16 29.08 -13.29
C SER A 77 -65.38 27.66 -12.79
N PHE A 78 -66.56 27.37 -12.25
CA PHE A 78 -66.90 26.05 -11.70
C PHE A 78 -67.56 25.14 -12.74
N ALA A 79 -67.29 23.83 -12.63
CA ALA A 79 -68.07 22.80 -13.31
C ALA A 79 -69.45 22.63 -12.63
N GLN A 80 -70.40 22.00 -13.33
CA GLN A 80 -71.78 21.91 -12.87
C GLN A 80 -71.90 21.19 -11.52
N ASN A 81 -72.38 21.93 -10.52
CA ASN A 81 -72.64 21.48 -9.16
C ASN A 81 -71.43 20.86 -8.40
N ASP A 82 -70.20 21.10 -8.86
CA ASP A 82 -68.97 20.58 -8.24
C ASP A 82 -68.03 21.72 -7.80
N ILE A 83 -67.87 21.87 -6.48
CA ILE A 83 -66.99 22.88 -5.87
C ILE A 83 -65.50 22.49 -5.99
N GLN A 84 -65.18 21.22 -6.22
CA GLN A 84 -63.79 20.76 -6.33
C GLN A 84 -63.23 20.93 -7.74
N ASN A 85 -64.09 20.92 -8.76
CA ASN A 85 -63.69 21.06 -10.15
C ASN A 85 -63.91 22.49 -10.66
N PHE A 86 -62.84 23.28 -10.68
CA PHE A 86 -62.85 24.66 -11.15
C PHE A 86 -61.58 24.99 -11.93
N SER A 87 -61.68 25.99 -12.81
CA SER A 87 -60.51 26.62 -13.44
C SER A 87 -60.34 28.04 -12.93
N ILE A 88 -59.08 28.47 -12.80
CA ILE A 88 -58.73 29.82 -12.36
C ILE A 88 -57.97 30.54 -13.47
N SER A 89 -58.35 31.79 -13.75
CA SER A 89 -57.53 32.72 -14.52
C SER A 89 -57.31 34.01 -13.72
N ASN A 90 -56.05 34.45 -13.68
CA ASN A 90 -55.65 35.68 -12.99
C ASN A 90 -55.40 36.79 -14.01
N ILE A 91 -55.82 38.00 -13.67
CA ILE A 91 -55.64 39.22 -14.44
C ILE A 91 -54.88 40.20 -13.55
N THR A 92 -53.70 40.59 -14.01
CA THR A 92 -52.78 41.48 -13.29
C THR A 92 -52.41 42.65 -14.19
N THR A 93 -51.50 43.51 -13.73
CA THR A 93 -50.93 44.58 -14.54
C THR A 93 -50.31 44.10 -15.85
N LYS A 94 -49.81 42.85 -15.89
CA LYS A 94 -49.31 42.21 -17.12
C LYS A 94 -50.40 42.00 -18.17
N ASN A 95 -51.65 41.87 -17.74
CA ASN A 95 -52.79 41.60 -18.61
C ASN A 95 -53.60 42.88 -18.92
N GLY A 96 -53.11 44.06 -18.49
CA GLY A 96 -53.73 45.36 -18.75
C GLY A 96 -54.51 45.97 -17.58
N LEU A 97 -54.46 45.36 -16.38
CA LEU A 97 -54.97 46.00 -15.17
C LEU A 97 -54.10 47.21 -14.81
N ILE A 98 -54.66 48.33 -14.34
CA ILE A 98 -53.85 49.52 -14.04
C ILE A 98 -53.02 49.37 -12.75
N SER A 99 -53.51 48.59 -11.77
CA SER A 99 -52.83 48.25 -10.52
C SER A 99 -53.32 46.89 -10.02
N ASN A 100 -52.45 46.11 -9.36
CA ASN A 100 -52.80 44.78 -8.87
C ASN A 100 -53.69 44.84 -7.60
N GLU A 101 -53.68 45.95 -6.89
CA GLU A 101 -54.48 46.14 -5.68
C GLU A 101 -55.93 46.51 -6.07
N VAL A 102 -56.77 45.49 -6.24
CA VAL A 102 -58.19 45.66 -6.58
C VAL A 102 -58.96 45.94 -5.29
N ASN A 103 -59.65 47.06 -5.21
CA ASN A 103 -60.44 47.47 -4.04
C ASN A 103 -61.94 47.17 -4.21
N SER A 104 -62.46 47.29 -5.43
CA SER A 104 -63.89 47.09 -5.71
C SER A 104 -64.12 46.49 -7.10
N LEU A 105 -65.12 45.64 -7.21
CA LEU A 105 -65.62 45.12 -8.47
C LEU A 105 -67.09 45.46 -8.65
N TYR A 106 -67.45 45.90 -9.85
CA TYR A 106 -68.83 46.06 -10.29
C TYR A 106 -69.00 45.39 -11.65
N MET A 107 -70.09 44.65 -11.84
CA MET A 107 -70.38 43.97 -13.09
C MET A 107 -71.69 44.51 -13.68
N TYR A 108 -71.64 44.89 -14.96
CA TYR A 108 -72.80 45.30 -15.73
C TYR A 108 -72.82 44.54 -17.06
N ASN A 109 -73.79 43.64 -17.22
CA ASN A 109 -73.87 42.70 -18.35
C ASN A 109 -72.61 41.83 -18.50
N ASP A 110 -71.81 42.08 -19.54
CA ASP A 110 -70.53 41.42 -19.80
C ASP A 110 -69.32 42.34 -19.51
N LEU A 111 -69.55 43.54 -18.97
CA LEU A 111 -68.49 44.45 -18.57
C LEU A 111 -68.21 44.30 -17.07
N ILE A 112 -66.93 44.20 -16.74
CA ILE A 112 -66.46 44.27 -15.37
C ILE A 112 -65.67 45.56 -15.18
N PHE A 113 -65.95 46.26 -14.09
CA PHE A 113 -65.27 47.46 -13.65
C PHE A 113 -64.50 47.11 -12.38
N ALA A 114 -63.18 47.26 -12.43
CA ALA A 114 -62.27 47.05 -11.32
C ALA A 114 -61.73 48.40 -10.85
N GLY A 115 -62.19 48.84 -9.68
CA GLY A 115 -61.59 49.96 -8.96
C GLY A 115 -60.33 49.47 -8.25
N THR A 116 -59.19 50.04 -8.60
CA THR A 116 -57.85 49.67 -8.11
C THR A 116 -57.17 50.87 -7.45
N ASN A 117 -56.01 50.67 -6.82
CA ASN A 117 -55.21 51.79 -6.29
C ASN A 117 -54.70 52.73 -7.39
N GLY A 118 -54.59 52.25 -8.64
CA GLY A 118 -54.18 53.05 -9.79
C GLY A 118 -55.34 53.74 -10.54
N GLY A 119 -56.59 53.56 -10.09
CA GLY A 119 -57.79 54.07 -10.76
C GLY A 119 -58.72 52.96 -11.25
N LEU A 120 -59.56 53.28 -12.24
CA LEU A 120 -60.60 52.38 -12.76
C LEU A 120 -60.14 51.65 -14.02
N THR A 121 -60.17 50.32 -14.00
CA THR A 121 -60.03 49.48 -15.21
C THR A 121 -61.39 48.90 -15.56
N TYR A 122 -61.73 48.81 -16.85
CA TYR A 122 -62.89 48.06 -17.31
C TYR A 122 -62.55 47.21 -18.53
N PHE A 123 -63.22 46.06 -18.66
CA PHE A 123 -63.08 45.21 -19.84
C PHE A 123 -64.30 44.32 -20.03
N ASN A 124 -64.45 43.79 -21.24
CA ASN A 124 -65.51 42.84 -21.58
C ASN A 124 -65.04 41.40 -21.30
N THR A 125 -65.83 40.65 -20.53
CA THR A 125 -65.52 39.29 -20.10
C THR A 125 -65.51 38.27 -21.24
N LYS A 126 -66.16 38.57 -22.38
CA LYS A 126 -66.17 37.71 -23.59
C LYS A 126 -64.98 37.94 -24.51
N SER A 127 -64.37 39.13 -24.49
CA SER A 127 -63.23 39.48 -25.36
C SER A 127 -61.86 39.21 -24.72
N TYR A 128 -61.83 38.75 -23.47
CA TYR A 128 -60.57 38.35 -22.80
C TYR A 128 -60.05 37.04 -23.41
N LEU A 129 -59.15 37.16 -24.39
CA LEU A 129 -58.51 36.02 -25.05
C LEU A 129 -57.25 35.61 -24.29
N ILE A 130 -57.29 34.42 -23.67
CA ILE A 130 -56.09 33.76 -23.13
C ILE A 130 -55.09 33.54 -24.28
N ASN A 131 -53.83 33.93 -24.08
CA ASN A 131 -52.80 33.71 -25.08
C ASN A 131 -52.47 32.21 -25.18
N LYS A 132 -53.00 31.55 -26.21
CA LYS A 132 -52.75 30.14 -26.52
C LYS A 132 -51.58 29.93 -27.47
N ILE A 133 -50.84 30.98 -27.84
CA ILE A 133 -49.72 30.87 -28.78
C ILE A 133 -48.51 30.31 -28.02
N PRO A 134 -48.02 29.11 -28.38
CA PRO A 134 -46.83 28.55 -27.77
C PRO A 134 -45.59 29.33 -28.22
N PRO A 135 -44.67 29.70 -27.32
CA PRO A 135 -43.45 30.41 -27.70
C PRO A 135 -42.49 29.46 -28.42
N PRO A 136 -41.89 29.83 -29.56
CA PRO A 136 -40.78 29.06 -30.12
C PRO A 136 -39.53 29.24 -29.25
N VAL A 137 -38.67 28.21 -29.21
CA VAL A 137 -37.43 28.19 -28.43
C VAL A 137 -36.27 27.82 -29.34
N TYR A 138 -35.11 28.48 -29.14
CA TYR A 138 -33.90 28.29 -29.93
C TYR A 138 -32.67 28.18 -29.01
N ILE A 139 -31.69 27.39 -29.44
CA ILE A 139 -30.34 27.47 -28.85
C ILE A 139 -29.70 28.73 -29.40
N SER A 140 -29.24 29.60 -28.50
CA SER A 140 -28.67 30.91 -28.81
C SER A 140 -27.15 30.95 -28.67
N GLY A 141 -26.57 30.02 -27.89
CA GLY A 141 -25.13 29.94 -27.70
C GLY A 141 -24.70 28.61 -27.10
N LEU A 142 -23.45 28.23 -27.38
CA LEU A 142 -22.77 27.10 -26.79
C LEU A 142 -21.37 27.53 -26.39
N SER A 143 -21.01 27.35 -25.12
CA SER A 143 -19.68 27.64 -24.61
C SER A 143 -19.08 26.38 -24.02
N VAL A 144 -17.86 26.04 -24.45
CA VAL A 144 -17.08 24.90 -23.98
C VAL A 144 -15.89 25.44 -23.22
N MET A 145 -15.69 25.00 -21.97
CA MET A 145 -14.63 25.52 -21.09
C MET A 145 -14.66 27.07 -20.98
N GLN A 146 -15.88 27.63 -20.84
CA GLN A 146 -16.13 29.08 -20.77
C GLN A 146 -15.74 29.88 -22.03
N LYS A 147 -15.45 29.20 -23.15
CA LYS A 147 -15.16 29.82 -24.44
C LYS A 147 -16.29 29.55 -25.43
N ASP A 148 -16.82 30.60 -26.03
CA ASP A 148 -17.90 30.48 -27.02
C ASP A 148 -17.46 29.69 -28.26
N THR A 149 -18.38 28.87 -28.75
CA THR A 149 -18.20 27.97 -29.88
C THR A 149 -19.36 28.07 -30.85
N ILE A 150 -19.15 27.60 -32.08
CA ILE A 150 -20.20 27.58 -33.10
C ILE A 150 -21.23 26.53 -32.74
N ILE A 151 -22.51 26.89 -32.82
CA ILE A 151 -23.63 25.98 -32.62
C ILE A 151 -23.68 25.04 -33.83
N SER A 152 -23.27 23.79 -33.61
CA SER A 152 -23.38 22.70 -34.59
C SER A 152 -23.95 21.47 -33.90
N ASN A 153 -24.68 20.64 -34.65
CA ASN A 153 -25.08 19.32 -34.16
C ASN A 153 -23.92 18.34 -34.34
N GLY A 154 -23.74 17.44 -33.38
CA GLY A 154 -22.69 16.42 -33.41
C GLY A 154 -21.29 16.96 -33.15
N ILE A 155 -21.14 17.91 -32.24
CA ILE A 155 -19.82 18.43 -31.86
C ILE A 155 -19.06 17.34 -31.12
N GLU A 156 -17.85 17.03 -31.59
CA GLU A 156 -16.94 16.10 -30.93
C GLU A 156 -15.98 16.87 -30.03
N LEU A 157 -15.91 16.45 -28.77
CA LEU A 157 -15.13 17.07 -27.71
C LEU A 157 -14.14 16.07 -27.13
N ASP A 158 -12.95 16.56 -26.83
CA ASP A 158 -11.93 15.82 -26.08
C ASP A 158 -12.36 15.63 -24.62
N TYR A 159 -11.76 14.64 -23.94
CA TYR A 159 -12.11 14.27 -22.57
C TYR A 159 -11.96 15.40 -21.53
N ASP A 160 -11.14 16.40 -21.82
CA ASP A 160 -10.85 17.56 -20.97
C ASP A 160 -11.83 18.72 -21.19
N LYS A 161 -12.60 18.70 -22.28
CA LYS A 161 -13.62 19.69 -22.63
C LYS A 161 -14.98 19.30 -22.06
N ASN A 162 -15.02 19.05 -20.75
CA ASN A 162 -16.20 18.49 -20.07
C ASN A 162 -17.05 19.51 -19.30
N GLU A 163 -16.71 20.80 -19.42
CA GLU A 163 -17.53 21.91 -18.95
C GLU A 163 -18.27 22.55 -20.13
N ILE A 164 -19.60 22.48 -20.11
CA ILE A 164 -20.45 22.93 -21.21
C ILE A 164 -21.55 23.84 -20.68
N THR A 165 -21.67 25.02 -21.27
CA THR A 165 -22.76 25.96 -21.04
C THR A 165 -23.60 26.08 -22.29
N ILE A 166 -24.91 25.85 -22.16
CA ILE A 166 -25.87 25.93 -23.25
C ILE A 166 -26.82 27.08 -22.96
N SER A 167 -26.80 28.08 -23.85
CA SER A 167 -27.67 29.25 -23.78
C SER A 167 -28.82 29.10 -24.76
N TYR A 168 -30.03 29.45 -24.33
CA TYR A 168 -31.26 29.30 -25.09
C TYR A 168 -32.21 30.47 -24.85
N VAL A 169 -33.07 30.75 -25.83
CA VAL A 169 -34.01 31.85 -25.79
C VAL A 169 -35.38 31.40 -26.31
N GLY A 170 -36.42 31.67 -25.53
CA GLY A 170 -37.80 31.60 -25.99
C GLY A 170 -38.25 32.97 -26.49
N LEU A 171 -38.99 33.02 -27.60
CA LEU A 171 -39.50 34.26 -28.15
C LEU A 171 -40.97 34.47 -27.75
N SER A 172 -41.22 35.47 -26.91
CA SER A 172 -42.58 35.97 -26.61
C SER A 172 -42.59 37.48 -26.49
N PHE A 173 -43.33 38.15 -27.36
CA PHE A 173 -43.47 39.62 -27.36
C PHE A 173 -44.34 40.14 -26.21
N LYS A 174 -45.28 39.33 -25.72
CA LYS A 174 -46.16 39.71 -24.60
C LYS A 174 -45.48 39.57 -23.24
N ASP A 175 -44.56 38.61 -23.11
CA ASP A 175 -43.99 38.22 -21.81
C ASP A 175 -42.63 38.87 -21.51
N ALA A 176 -42.13 39.77 -22.38
CA ALA A 176 -40.86 40.49 -22.22
C ALA A 176 -39.68 39.61 -21.76
N GLY A 177 -39.64 38.35 -22.20
CA GLY A 177 -38.58 37.39 -21.86
C GLY A 177 -38.75 36.61 -20.55
N ASN A 178 -39.80 36.82 -19.76
CA ASN A 178 -40.06 36.08 -18.52
C ASN A 178 -40.81 34.76 -18.78
N LEU A 179 -40.16 33.88 -19.54
CA LEU A 179 -40.66 32.55 -19.86
C LEU A 179 -40.15 31.52 -18.85
N GLU A 180 -40.89 30.42 -18.72
CA GLU A 180 -40.43 29.26 -17.97
C GLU A 180 -39.94 28.19 -18.96
N TYR A 181 -38.85 27.53 -18.62
CA TYR A 181 -38.17 26.56 -19.47
C TYR A 181 -38.15 25.21 -18.79
N ARG A 182 -38.31 24.16 -19.58
CA ARG A 182 -38.16 22.77 -19.13
C ARG A 182 -37.13 22.09 -19.99
N TYR A 183 -36.08 21.56 -19.36
CA TYR A 183 -34.95 20.97 -20.06
C TYR A 183 -34.57 19.58 -19.53
N LYS A 184 -33.84 18.84 -20.36
CA LYS A 184 -33.25 17.54 -20.03
C LYS A 184 -31.98 17.34 -20.84
N LEU A 185 -30.96 16.73 -20.22
CA LEU A 185 -29.77 16.24 -20.90
C LEU A 185 -29.80 14.72 -20.96
N GLU A 186 -30.13 14.17 -22.12
CA GLU A 186 -30.01 12.74 -22.39
C GLU A 186 -28.53 12.37 -22.45
N GLY A 187 -28.16 11.19 -21.94
CA GLY A 187 -26.77 10.84 -21.61
C GLY A 187 -26.45 10.97 -20.11
N THR A 188 -27.35 11.58 -19.32
CA THR A 188 -27.29 11.59 -17.86
C THR A 188 -28.50 10.88 -17.24
N THR A 189 -28.44 10.55 -15.94
CA THR A 189 -29.56 9.96 -15.18
C THR A 189 -30.67 10.95 -14.82
N GLY A 190 -30.58 12.20 -15.31
CA GLY A 190 -31.49 13.28 -14.95
C GLY A 190 -32.90 13.15 -15.52
N ASN A 191 -33.91 13.44 -14.68
CA ASN A 191 -35.28 13.70 -15.11
C ASN A 191 -35.40 15.14 -15.64
N TRP A 192 -36.56 15.47 -16.22
CA TRP A 192 -36.88 16.82 -16.64
C TRP A 192 -36.79 17.83 -15.49
N GLN A 193 -36.13 18.95 -15.73
CA GLN A 193 -35.98 20.05 -14.77
C GLN A 193 -36.64 21.31 -15.33
N THR A 194 -37.11 22.19 -14.45
CA THR A 194 -37.76 23.46 -14.81
C THR A 194 -36.95 24.62 -14.26
N THR A 195 -36.81 25.69 -15.05
CA THR A 195 -36.01 26.87 -14.71
C THR A 195 -36.56 28.11 -15.41
N ARG A 196 -36.18 29.30 -14.95
CA ARG A 196 -36.38 30.57 -15.67
C ARG A 196 -35.08 31.15 -16.23
N LEU A 197 -33.97 30.47 -15.98
CA LEU A 197 -32.67 30.85 -16.54
C LEU A 197 -32.68 30.59 -18.05
N THR A 198 -31.94 31.42 -18.79
CA THR A 198 -31.74 31.30 -20.25
C THR A 198 -30.44 30.56 -20.59
N HIS A 199 -29.77 29.98 -19.59
CA HIS A 199 -28.59 29.16 -19.79
C HIS A 199 -28.53 28.06 -18.72
N ILE A 200 -27.88 26.95 -19.05
CA ILE A 200 -27.55 25.87 -18.11
C ILE A 200 -26.09 25.48 -18.29
N GLN A 201 -25.38 25.34 -17.18
CA GLN A 201 -23.98 24.92 -17.14
C GLN A 201 -23.87 23.52 -16.55
N TYR A 202 -23.08 22.67 -17.20
CA TYR A 202 -22.68 21.34 -16.74
C TYR A 202 -21.17 21.35 -16.55
N SER A 203 -20.69 21.20 -15.32
CA SER A 203 -19.27 21.46 -15.00
C SER A 203 -18.35 20.24 -15.05
N LYS A 204 -18.87 19.00 -15.18
CA LYS A 204 -18.09 17.75 -15.18
C LYS A 204 -18.83 16.60 -15.86
N LEU A 205 -19.07 16.71 -17.17
CA LEU A 205 -19.70 15.61 -17.90
C LEU A 205 -18.71 14.44 -18.07
N ALA A 206 -19.21 13.22 -17.91
CA ALA A 206 -18.42 12.03 -18.19
C ALA A 206 -18.25 11.86 -19.71
N PRO A 207 -17.26 11.10 -20.20
CA PRO A 207 -17.22 10.72 -21.60
C PRO A 207 -18.48 9.95 -22.01
N GLY A 208 -19.06 10.32 -23.15
CA GLY A 208 -20.31 9.76 -23.66
C GLY A 208 -21.02 10.65 -24.67
N ASP A 209 -22.17 10.16 -25.14
CA ASP A 209 -23.03 10.85 -26.09
C ASP A 209 -24.13 11.62 -25.35
N TYR A 210 -24.30 12.88 -25.71
CA TYR A 210 -25.26 13.78 -25.06
C TYR A 210 -26.21 14.43 -26.04
N ASN A 211 -27.47 14.59 -25.61
CA ASN A 211 -28.49 15.31 -26.34
C ASN A 211 -29.28 16.21 -25.37
N PHE A 212 -29.06 17.52 -25.49
CA PHE A 212 -29.76 18.51 -24.71
C PHE A 212 -31.08 18.89 -25.38
N ILE A 213 -32.16 18.92 -24.61
CA ILE A 213 -33.51 19.22 -25.09
C ILE A 213 -34.11 20.29 -24.18
N VAL A 214 -34.67 21.36 -24.75
CA VAL A 214 -35.37 22.41 -23.99
C VAL A 214 -36.68 22.83 -24.64
N TYR A 215 -37.70 23.02 -23.81
CA TYR A 215 -39.01 23.58 -24.13
C TYR A 215 -39.17 24.92 -23.41
N ALA A 216 -39.99 25.83 -23.97
CA ALA A 216 -40.39 27.08 -23.31
C ALA A 216 -41.91 27.11 -23.12
N SER A 217 -42.39 27.68 -22.02
CA SER A 217 -43.80 27.95 -21.76
C SER A 217 -44.05 29.45 -21.60
N ASN A 218 -45.23 29.89 -22.07
CA ASN A 218 -45.72 31.24 -21.85
C ASN A 218 -46.36 31.41 -20.46
N GLU A 219 -46.80 32.63 -20.12
CA GLU A 219 -47.46 32.95 -18.84
C GLU A 219 -48.69 32.08 -18.51
N ASN A 220 -49.32 31.48 -19.53
CA ASN A 220 -50.51 30.65 -19.40
C ASN A 220 -50.17 29.14 -19.37
N GLY A 221 -48.89 28.78 -19.25
CA GLY A 221 -48.44 27.38 -19.17
C GLY A 221 -48.51 26.63 -20.51
N VAL A 222 -48.66 27.34 -21.62
CA VAL A 222 -48.67 26.72 -22.95
C VAL A 222 -47.24 26.51 -23.42
N TRP A 223 -46.85 25.24 -23.53
CA TRP A 223 -45.50 24.82 -23.93
C TRP A 223 -45.27 24.85 -25.43
N SER A 224 -44.02 25.07 -25.83
CA SER A 224 -43.56 25.00 -27.22
C SER A 224 -43.88 23.65 -27.85
N LYS A 225 -44.36 23.65 -29.11
CA LYS A 225 -44.67 22.40 -29.83
C LYS A 225 -43.41 21.61 -30.18
N THR A 226 -42.37 22.34 -30.60
CA THR A 226 -41.07 21.79 -30.95
C THR A 226 -40.04 22.23 -29.91
N PRO A 227 -39.23 21.31 -29.36
CA PRO A 227 -38.11 21.69 -28.52
C PRO A 227 -36.92 22.17 -29.36
N ALA A 228 -36.06 22.97 -28.74
CA ALA A 228 -34.71 23.18 -29.24
C ALA A 228 -33.82 22.02 -28.77
N LYS A 229 -32.96 21.52 -29.66
CA LYS A 229 -32.07 20.39 -29.37
C LYS A 229 -30.65 20.68 -29.84
N ILE A 230 -29.66 20.13 -29.13
CA ILE A 230 -28.27 20.11 -29.56
C ILE A 230 -27.59 18.83 -29.05
N SER A 231 -26.83 18.17 -29.93
CA SER A 231 -26.08 16.96 -29.61
C SER A 231 -24.57 17.19 -29.65
N PHE A 232 -23.86 16.56 -28.71
CA PHE A 232 -22.40 16.59 -28.62
C PHE A 232 -21.88 15.28 -28.01
N VAL A 233 -20.63 14.94 -28.31
CA VAL A 233 -19.97 13.71 -27.86
C VAL A 233 -18.69 14.10 -27.12
N ILE A 234 -18.45 13.52 -25.94
CA ILE A 234 -17.21 13.68 -25.20
C ILE A 234 -16.43 12.36 -25.29
N HIS A 235 -15.29 12.35 -25.97
CA HIS A 235 -14.47 11.15 -26.11
C HIS A 235 -13.77 10.77 -24.81
N PRO A 236 -13.59 9.46 -24.52
CA PRO A 236 -12.85 9.01 -23.36
C PRO A 236 -11.35 9.31 -23.51
N ALA A 237 -10.68 9.59 -22.40
CA ALA A 237 -9.24 9.78 -22.39
C ALA A 237 -8.50 8.51 -22.83
N PHE A 238 -7.30 8.64 -23.41
CA PHE A 238 -6.55 7.50 -23.94
C PHE A 238 -6.31 6.40 -22.88
N TRP A 239 -6.13 6.75 -21.60
CA TRP A 239 -5.95 5.77 -20.52
C TRP A 239 -7.22 5.03 -20.09
N GLN A 240 -8.40 5.55 -20.47
CA GLN A 240 -9.69 4.90 -20.23
C GLN A 240 -10.04 3.90 -21.34
N THR A 241 -9.33 3.92 -22.47
CA THR A 241 -9.54 2.98 -23.58
C THR A 241 -9.19 1.54 -23.17
N ILE A 242 -9.78 0.57 -23.87
CA ILE A 242 -9.60 -0.86 -23.58
C ILE A 242 -8.16 -1.31 -23.88
N TRP A 243 -7.59 -0.86 -25.01
CA TRP A 243 -6.24 -1.26 -25.43
C TRP A 243 -5.17 -0.78 -24.44
N PHE A 244 -5.29 0.45 -23.92
CA PHE A 244 -4.36 0.96 -22.91
C PHE A 244 -4.47 0.17 -21.59
N ARG A 245 -5.69 -0.15 -21.15
CA ARG A 245 -5.90 -0.98 -19.95
C ARG A 245 -5.26 -2.37 -20.09
N LEU A 246 -5.38 -3.00 -21.25
CA LEU A 246 -4.72 -4.28 -21.54
C LEU A 246 -3.19 -4.16 -21.52
N LEU A 247 -2.64 -3.12 -22.14
CA LEU A 247 -1.19 -2.86 -22.14
C LEU A 247 -0.67 -2.62 -20.72
N PHE A 248 -1.41 -1.89 -19.89
CA PHE A 248 -1.06 -1.65 -18.50
C PHE A 248 -1.05 -2.95 -17.67
N ILE A 249 -2.04 -3.84 -17.87
CA ILE A 249 -2.05 -5.16 -17.24
C ILE A 249 -0.84 -5.99 -17.68
N LEU A 250 -0.53 -6.00 -18.98
CA LEU A 250 0.63 -6.70 -19.53
C LEU A 250 1.95 -6.17 -18.93
N PHE A 251 2.06 -4.86 -18.78
CA PHE A 251 3.21 -4.21 -18.14
C PHE A 251 3.38 -4.65 -16.68
N ILE A 252 2.30 -4.73 -15.91
CA ILE A 252 2.34 -5.26 -14.53
C ILE A 252 2.80 -6.72 -14.52
N ILE A 253 2.26 -7.56 -15.40
CA ILE A 253 2.66 -8.98 -15.51
C ILE A 253 4.16 -9.10 -15.85
N ALA A 254 4.67 -8.27 -16.77
CA ALA A 254 6.08 -8.24 -17.12
C ALA A 254 6.96 -7.88 -15.93
N ILE A 255 6.58 -6.86 -15.14
CA ILE A 255 7.30 -6.48 -13.92
C ILE A 255 7.34 -7.61 -12.90
N VAL A 256 6.19 -8.23 -12.61
CA VAL A 256 6.10 -9.34 -11.65
C VAL A 256 6.97 -10.52 -12.12
N THR A 257 6.91 -10.85 -13.42
CA THR A 257 7.73 -11.90 -14.01
C THR A 257 9.22 -11.58 -13.92
N MET A 258 9.62 -10.33 -14.21
CA MET A 258 11.00 -9.88 -14.09
C MET A 258 11.52 -10.00 -12.65
N ILE A 259 10.74 -9.56 -11.66
CA ILE A 259 11.09 -9.68 -10.24
C ILE A 259 11.23 -11.15 -9.84
N TYR A 260 10.31 -12.01 -10.28
CA TYR A 260 10.35 -13.45 -10.02
C TYR A 260 11.61 -14.10 -10.61
N LEU A 261 11.93 -13.83 -11.88
CA LEU A 261 13.13 -14.34 -12.54
C LEU A 261 14.43 -13.85 -11.87
N TYR A 262 14.46 -12.58 -11.46
CA TYR A 262 15.58 -12.00 -10.72
C TYR A 262 15.78 -12.69 -9.35
N ARG A 263 14.69 -12.90 -8.60
CA ARG A 263 14.71 -13.65 -7.33
C ARG A 263 15.25 -15.07 -7.51
N LEU A 264 14.79 -15.78 -8.55
CA LEU A 264 15.28 -17.13 -8.86
C LEU A 264 16.79 -17.16 -9.14
N LYS A 265 17.31 -16.15 -9.85
CA LYS A 265 18.75 -16.04 -10.14
C LYS A 265 19.56 -15.90 -8.84
N ILE A 266 19.15 -14.99 -7.95
CA ILE A 266 19.81 -14.78 -6.65
C ILE A 266 19.81 -16.06 -5.81
N ILE A 267 18.67 -16.75 -5.72
CA ILE A 267 18.56 -17.99 -4.93
C ILE A 267 19.50 -19.07 -5.49
N LYS A 268 19.55 -19.24 -6.82
CA LYS A 268 20.47 -20.20 -7.46
C LYS A 268 21.94 -19.87 -7.18
N GLU A 269 22.34 -18.60 -7.21
CA GLU A 269 23.71 -18.18 -6.91
C GLU A 269 24.08 -18.43 -5.45
N ARG A 270 23.18 -18.11 -4.50
CA ARG A 270 23.38 -18.39 -3.07
C ARG A 270 23.52 -19.89 -2.79
N ASN A 271 22.67 -20.72 -3.42
CA ASN A 271 22.74 -22.16 -3.26
C ASN A 271 24.06 -22.74 -3.79
N LYS A 272 24.56 -22.24 -4.93
CA LYS A 272 25.87 -22.65 -5.47
C LYS A 272 27.03 -22.26 -4.53
N LEU A 273 26.97 -21.07 -3.94
CA LEU A 273 27.99 -20.61 -2.98
C LEU A 273 27.98 -21.47 -1.70
N SER A 274 26.80 -21.74 -1.15
CA SER A 274 26.65 -22.58 0.05
C SER A 274 27.14 -24.01 -0.19
N GLN A 275 26.82 -24.62 -1.34
CA GLN A 275 27.33 -25.94 -1.70
C GLN A 275 28.86 -25.97 -1.81
N LYS A 276 29.47 -24.94 -2.42
CA LYS A 276 30.93 -24.82 -2.47
C LYS A 276 31.53 -24.71 -1.07
N ALA A 277 30.98 -23.85 -0.21
CA ALA A 277 31.44 -23.67 1.16
C ALA A 277 31.38 -24.99 1.95
N ASN A 278 30.25 -25.70 1.91
CA ASN A 278 30.10 -27.00 2.57
C ASN A 278 31.08 -28.05 2.03
N LYS A 279 31.32 -28.08 0.72
CA LYS A 279 32.30 -28.99 0.12
C LYS A 279 33.71 -28.69 0.60
N TYR A 280 34.12 -27.41 0.68
CA TYR A 280 35.43 -27.03 1.20
C TYR A 280 35.56 -27.35 2.69
N MET A 281 34.49 -27.15 3.46
CA MET A 281 34.45 -27.55 4.87
C MET A 281 34.71 -29.05 5.03
N LEU A 282 33.96 -29.91 4.32
CA LEU A 282 34.15 -31.37 4.33
C LEU A 282 35.56 -31.79 3.92
N LEU A 283 36.12 -31.17 2.87
CA LEU A 283 37.50 -31.43 2.42
C LEU A 283 38.54 -31.02 3.47
N SER A 284 38.27 -29.98 4.26
CA SER A 284 39.17 -29.54 5.33
C SER A 284 39.15 -30.52 6.53
N MET A 285 37.98 -31.06 6.88
CA MET A 285 37.82 -32.06 7.95
C MET A 285 38.59 -33.36 7.62
N GLY A 286 38.46 -33.85 6.37
CA GLY A 286 39.15 -35.08 5.95
C GLY A 286 40.68 -35.00 5.93
N LYS A 287 41.26 -33.79 5.88
CA LYS A 287 42.71 -33.58 5.93
C LYS A 287 43.31 -33.59 7.34
N GLN A 288 42.49 -33.59 8.39
CA GLN A 288 42.97 -33.61 9.78
C GLN A 288 43.39 -35.01 10.25
N LEU A 289 42.95 -36.07 9.56
CA LEU A 289 43.46 -37.43 9.76
C LEU A 289 44.72 -37.60 8.92
N ASN A 290 45.91 -37.42 9.51
CA ASN A 290 47.18 -37.62 8.80
C ASN A 290 47.31 -39.10 8.38
N PRO A 291 47.17 -39.47 7.09
CA PRO A 291 47.16 -40.87 6.68
C PRO A 291 48.48 -41.57 7.04
N HIS A 292 49.60 -40.83 7.00
CA HIS A 292 50.91 -41.33 7.39
C HIS A 292 50.97 -41.73 8.87
N PHE A 293 50.33 -40.97 9.77
CA PHE A 293 50.23 -41.33 11.18
C PHE A 293 49.46 -42.65 11.36
N ILE A 294 48.31 -42.80 10.69
CA ILE A 294 47.50 -44.03 10.76
C ILE A 294 48.33 -45.25 10.30
N PHE A 295 49.01 -45.15 9.16
CA PHE A 295 49.88 -46.24 8.68
C PHE A 295 51.01 -46.56 9.65
N ASN A 296 51.65 -45.56 10.25
CA ASN A 296 52.72 -45.77 11.23
C ASN A 296 52.21 -46.44 12.52
N SER A 297 51.04 -46.06 13.00
CA SER A 297 50.40 -46.68 14.16
C SER A 297 50.03 -48.13 13.89
N LEU A 298 49.52 -48.46 12.70
CA LEU A 298 49.25 -49.85 12.30
C LEU A 298 50.54 -50.68 12.24
N ASN A 299 51.63 -50.13 11.70
CA ASN A 299 52.92 -50.80 11.68
C ASN A 299 53.49 -51.04 13.09
N ALA A 300 53.28 -50.10 14.02
CA ALA A 300 53.67 -50.27 15.42
C ALA A 300 52.92 -51.43 16.08
N ILE A 301 51.60 -51.50 15.88
CA ILE A 301 50.76 -52.60 16.36
C ILE A 301 51.25 -53.94 15.79
N GLN A 302 51.52 -54.01 14.49
CA GLN A 302 52.13 -55.20 13.87
C GLN A 302 53.45 -55.58 14.55
N GLY A 303 54.33 -54.60 14.80
CA GLY A 303 55.61 -54.81 15.49
C GLY A 303 55.45 -55.41 16.89
N PHE A 304 54.51 -54.93 17.69
CA PHE A 304 54.24 -55.51 19.02
C PHE A 304 53.65 -56.91 18.95
N ILE A 305 52.77 -57.18 17.98
CA ILE A 305 52.23 -58.53 17.72
C ILE A 305 53.36 -59.50 17.36
N PHE A 306 54.27 -59.11 16.46
CA PHE A 306 55.42 -59.95 16.08
C PHE A 306 56.39 -60.20 17.22
N LYS A 307 56.58 -59.22 18.13
CA LYS A 307 57.41 -59.37 19.34
C LYS A 307 56.71 -60.16 20.46
N ASN A 308 55.46 -60.60 20.25
CA ASN A 308 54.61 -61.26 21.25
C ASN A 308 54.37 -60.42 22.52
N ASP A 309 54.47 -59.10 22.41
CA ASP A 309 54.22 -58.15 23.50
C ASP A 309 52.74 -57.77 23.53
N LYS A 310 51.94 -58.66 24.10
CA LYS A 310 50.48 -58.53 24.15
C LYS A 310 50.04 -57.31 24.98
N GLN A 311 50.78 -56.97 26.02
CA GLN A 311 50.44 -55.87 26.91
C GLN A 311 50.61 -54.52 26.21
N SER A 312 51.80 -54.26 25.64
CA SER A 312 52.05 -53.01 24.91
C SER A 312 51.16 -52.90 23.66
N SER A 313 50.85 -54.02 22.99
CA SER A 313 49.93 -54.04 21.85
C SER A 313 48.51 -53.58 22.24
N ASN A 314 47.94 -54.14 23.32
CA ASN A 314 46.61 -53.76 23.79
C ASN A 314 46.55 -52.31 24.30
N GLU A 315 47.60 -51.87 25.00
CA GLU A 315 47.72 -50.48 25.43
C GLU A 315 47.78 -49.53 24.23
N TYR A 316 48.60 -49.84 23.23
CA TYR A 316 48.73 -49.03 22.02
C TYR A 316 47.42 -48.96 21.23
N ILE A 317 46.70 -50.08 21.08
CA ILE A 317 45.39 -50.11 20.38
C ILE A 317 44.37 -49.24 21.12
N SER A 318 44.32 -49.35 22.45
CA SER A 318 43.36 -48.59 23.27
C SER A 318 43.63 -47.09 23.20
N GLU A 319 44.91 -46.70 23.31
CA GLU A 319 45.36 -45.33 23.21
C GLU A 319 45.12 -44.76 21.80
N PHE A 320 45.38 -45.55 20.75
CA PHE A 320 45.10 -45.18 19.37
C PHE A 320 43.60 -44.97 19.11
N ALA A 321 42.74 -45.88 19.60
CA ALA A 321 41.29 -45.75 19.46
C ALA A 321 40.76 -44.52 20.20
N LEU A 322 41.29 -44.22 21.40
CA LEU A 322 40.95 -43.02 22.16
C LEU A 322 41.32 -41.75 21.37
N LEU A 323 42.56 -41.67 20.88
CA LEU A 323 43.04 -40.54 20.10
C LEU A 323 42.22 -40.33 18.83
N MET A 324 41.87 -41.41 18.10
CA MET A 324 41.07 -41.32 16.87
C MET A 324 39.65 -40.83 17.14
N ARG A 325 39.01 -41.34 18.19
CA ARG A 325 37.66 -40.91 18.58
C ARG A 325 37.66 -39.44 18.98
N LYS A 326 38.63 -39.00 19.79
CA LYS A 326 38.76 -37.60 20.23
C LYS A 326 39.08 -36.68 19.06
N THR A 327 39.99 -37.07 18.16
CA THR A 327 40.30 -36.32 16.94
C THR A 327 39.06 -36.09 16.08
N LEU A 328 38.27 -37.14 15.83
CA LEU A 328 37.05 -37.03 15.04
C LEU A 328 35.99 -36.13 15.70
N TYR A 329 35.81 -36.25 17.02
CA TYR A 329 34.86 -35.43 17.76
C TYR A 329 35.28 -33.96 17.79
N ASN A 330 36.54 -33.69 18.13
CA ASN A 330 37.08 -32.33 18.27
C ASN A 330 37.23 -31.61 16.91
N SER A 331 37.38 -32.35 15.81
CA SER A 331 37.42 -31.77 14.45
C SER A 331 36.14 -31.07 14.01
N GLN A 332 35.02 -31.31 14.69
CA GLN A 332 33.72 -30.68 14.39
C GLN A 332 33.53 -29.33 15.09
N ASN A 333 34.41 -28.98 16.03
CA ASN A 333 34.30 -27.76 16.83
C ASN A 333 35.39 -26.77 16.42
N ASP A 334 35.02 -25.49 16.32
CA ASP A 334 35.98 -24.41 16.03
C ASP A 334 36.98 -24.21 17.19
N PHE A 335 36.52 -24.45 18.42
CA PHE A 335 37.32 -24.40 19.65
C PHE A 335 36.95 -25.56 20.57
N ILE A 336 37.94 -26.12 21.27
CA ILE A 336 37.75 -27.17 22.26
C ILE A 336 38.30 -26.74 23.62
N PRO A 337 37.82 -27.31 24.74
CA PRO A 337 38.44 -27.10 26.04
C PRO A 337 39.94 -27.38 25.99
N LEU A 338 40.74 -26.56 26.67
CA LEU A 338 42.19 -26.70 26.73
C LEU A 338 42.57 -28.07 27.32
N ALA A 339 41.79 -28.58 28.27
CA ALA A 339 41.92 -29.92 28.81
C ALA A 339 41.84 -31.01 27.72
N ASP A 340 40.91 -30.87 26.77
CA ASP A 340 40.76 -31.84 25.67
C ASP A 340 41.93 -31.78 24.68
N GLU A 341 42.47 -30.59 24.39
CA GLU A 341 43.68 -30.45 23.56
C GLU A 341 44.89 -31.06 24.28
N ILE A 342 45.08 -30.80 25.58
CA ILE A 342 46.18 -31.38 26.37
C ILE A 342 46.09 -32.90 26.38
N GLU A 343 44.90 -33.48 26.61
CA GLU A 343 44.71 -34.93 26.61
C GLU A 343 45.01 -35.52 25.23
N LEU A 344 44.55 -34.87 24.15
CA LEU A 344 44.83 -35.28 22.79
C LEU A 344 46.34 -35.30 22.48
N LEU A 345 47.06 -34.23 22.84
CA LEU A 345 48.51 -34.14 22.65
C LEU A 345 49.25 -35.16 23.52
N THR A 346 48.77 -35.43 24.73
CA THR A 346 49.33 -36.45 25.63
C THR A 346 49.20 -37.85 25.03
N SER A 347 48.00 -38.24 24.58
CA SER A 347 47.79 -39.52 23.89
C SER A 347 48.65 -39.64 22.63
N TYR A 348 48.77 -38.57 21.85
CA TYR A 348 49.62 -38.54 20.67
C TYR A 348 51.11 -38.77 21.02
N ILE A 349 51.66 -38.01 21.97
CA ILE A 349 53.06 -38.17 22.41
C ILE A 349 53.30 -39.57 22.96
N LYS A 350 52.37 -40.10 23.77
CA LYS A 350 52.47 -41.45 24.34
C LYS A 350 52.58 -42.53 23.25
N LEU A 351 51.75 -42.46 22.22
CA LEU A 351 51.83 -43.37 21.07
C LEU A 351 53.17 -43.25 20.32
N GLU A 352 53.69 -42.03 20.16
CA GLU A 352 54.99 -41.80 19.53
C GLU A 352 56.15 -42.37 20.36
N VAL A 353 56.14 -42.16 21.68
CA VAL A 353 57.11 -42.73 22.63
C VAL A 353 57.14 -44.26 22.55
N MET A 354 55.96 -44.90 22.60
CA MET A 354 55.83 -46.36 22.46
C MET A 354 56.36 -46.84 21.11
N ARG A 355 56.05 -46.14 20.02
CA ARG A 355 56.49 -46.51 18.67
C ARG A 355 58.01 -46.46 18.52
N PHE A 356 58.67 -45.53 19.22
CA PHE A 356 60.12 -45.38 19.19
C PHE A 356 60.83 -46.10 20.35
N ASN A 357 60.19 -47.10 20.98
CA ASN A 357 60.75 -47.90 22.08
C ASN A 357 61.37 -47.04 23.21
N ASN A 358 60.69 -45.98 23.65
CA ASN A 358 61.16 -45.10 24.73
C ASN A 358 62.50 -44.38 24.47
N LYS A 359 62.84 -44.11 23.19
CA LYS A 359 64.04 -43.34 22.81
C LYS A 359 64.06 -41.90 23.31
N PHE A 360 62.93 -41.36 23.73
CA PHE A 360 62.82 -40.03 24.33
C PHE A 360 61.80 -40.04 25.46
N THR A 361 61.98 -39.11 26.39
CA THR A 361 61.02 -38.82 27.46
C THR A 361 60.31 -37.51 27.17
N TYR A 362 59.19 -37.27 27.86
CA TYR A 362 58.45 -36.03 27.72
C TYR A 362 57.99 -35.50 29.07
N GLU A 363 57.84 -34.18 29.13
CA GLU A 363 57.31 -33.46 30.29
C GLU A 363 56.22 -32.49 29.80
N ILE A 364 55.04 -32.54 30.43
CA ILE A 364 53.95 -31.60 30.18
C ILE A 364 53.73 -30.81 31.47
N THR A 365 53.97 -29.50 31.42
CA THR A 365 53.76 -28.59 32.56
C THR A 365 52.64 -27.63 32.24
N VAL A 366 51.69 -27.52 33.17
CA VAL A 366 50.54 -26.62 33.07
C VAL A 366 50.56 -25.72 34.29
N ASP A 367 50.56 -24.42 34.06
CA ASP A 367 50.47 -23.42 35.11
C ASP A 367 49.15 -23.58 35.90
N LYS A 368 49.24 -23.53 37.24
CA LYS A 368 48.10 -23.67 38.15
C LYS A 368 47.05 -22.57 37.97
N GLN A 369 47.43 -21.43 37.37
CA GLN A 369 46.51 -20.34 37.06
C GLN A 369 45.61 -20.63 35.85
N LEU A 370 45.89 -21.68 35.07
CA LEU A 370 45.09 -22.07 33.91
C LEU A 370 43.89 -22.92 34.35
N GLU A 371 42.68 -22.38 34.23
CA GLU A 371 41.44 -23.15 34.37
C GLU A 371 41.19 -23.96 33.08
N ILE A 372 41.95 -25.04 32.90
CA ILE A 372 41.96 -25.86 31.67
C ILE A 372 40.57 -26.40 31.23
N ALA A 373 39.62 -26.51 32.14
CA ALA A 373 38.25 -26.95 31.85
C ALA A 373 37.39 -25.84 31.23
N ASN A 374 37.67 -24.58 31.54
CA ASN A 374 36.87 -23.43 31.12
C ASN A 374 37.45 -22.77 29.87
N TRP A 375 38.77 -22.80 29.70
CA TRP A 375 39.41 -22.10 28.59
C TRP A 375 39.40 -22.94 27.33
N LYS A 376 39.18 -22.29 26.19
CA LYS A 376 39.11 -22.94 24.89
C LYS A 376 40.29 -22.56 24.00
N ILE A 377 40.68 -23.50 23.15
CA ILE A 377 41.77 -23.34 22.18
C ILE A 377 41.33 -23.93 20.82
N PRO A 378 41.79 -23.37 19.69
CA PRO A 378 41.60 -24.02 18.40
C PRO A 378 42.33 -25.37 18.37
N PRO A 379 41.65 -26.48 18.03
CA PRO A 379 42.26 -27.80 18.09
C PRO A 379 43.33 -28.01 17.00
N PHE A 380 44.28 -28.90 17.27
CA PHE A 380 45.29 -29.40 16.32
C PHE A 380 46.30 -28.35 15.80
N ILE A 381 46.45 -27.21 16.48
CA ILE A 381 47.48 -26.21 16.12
C ILE A 381 48.86 -26.66 16.61
N LEU A 382 48.94 -27.23 17.82
CA LEU A 382 50.22 -27.61 18.44
C LEU A 382 50.75 -28.95 17.92
N GLN A 383 49.85 -29.88 17.56
CA GLN A 383 50.21 -31.24 17.16
C GLN A 383 51.26 -31.32 16.03
N PRO A 384 51.20 -30.54 14.93
CA PRO A 384 52.21 -30.61 13.87
C PRO A 384 53.62 -30.22 14.33
N TYR A 385 53.73 -29.38 15.35
CA TYR A 385 55.02 -28.94 15.90
C TYR A 385 55.59 -29.97 16.86
N ILE A 386 54.73 -30.68 17.59
CA ILE A 386 55.11 -31.87 18.36
C ILE A 386 55.56 -32.99 17.41
N GLU A 387 54.83 -33.22 16.31
CA GLU A 387 55.22 -34.18 15.27
C GLU A 387 56.61 -33.84 14.69
N ASN A 388 56.85 -32.56 14.38
CA ASN A 388 58.15 -32.10 13.90
C ASN A 388 59.27 -32.29 14.94
N ALA A 389 59.02 -31.91 16.20
CA ALA A 389 59.99 -32.10 17.29
C ALA A 389 60.42 -33.57 17.43
N ILE A 390 59.47 -34.50 17.36
CA ILE A 390 59.72 -35.94 17.47
C ILE A 390 60.42 -36.48 16.21
N LEU A 391 59.85 -36.25 15.03
CA LEU A 391 60.33 -36.86 13.77
C LEU A 391 61.65 -36.27 13.28
N HIS A 392 61.83 -34.96 13.40
CA HIS A 392 62.96 -34.23 12.84
C HIS A 392 64.03 -33.88 13.89
N GLY A 393 63.66 -33.75 15.16
CA GLY A 393 64.58 -33.47 16.26
C GLY A 393 65.06 -34.74 16.97
N LEU A 394 64.14 -35.43 17.64
CA LEU A 394 64.48 -36.48 18.62
C LEU A 394 64.80 -37.84 17.99
N ARG A 395 64.20 -38.18 16.84
CA ARG A 395 64.35 -39.49 16.19
C ARG A 395 65.81 -39.84 15.84
N TYR A 396 66.59 -38.84 15.45
CA TYR A 396 67.97 -38.98 14.95
C TYR A 396 69.03 -38.74 16.03
N LYS A 397 68.62 -38.51 17.28
CA LYS A 397 69.55 -38.34 18.39
C LYS A 397 70.06 -39.70 18.88
N ASP A 398 71.35 -39.79 19.12
CA ASP A 398 71.97 -41.02 19.66
C ASP A 398 71.70 -41.19 21.16
N GLU A 399 71.61 -40.07 21.90
CA GLU A 399 71.23 -40.00 23.31
C GLU A 399 69.72 -39.92 23.50
N THR A 400 69.23 -40.21 24.71
CA THR A 400 67.82 -40.08 25.06
C THR A 400 67.34 -38.64 24.83
N GLY A 401 66.35 -38.50 23.95
CA GLY A 401 65.71 -37.23 23.67
C GLY A 401 64.79 -36.78 24.81
N HIS A 402 64.48 -35.49 24.85
CA HIS A 402 63.52 -34.91 25.78
C HIS A 402 62.65 -33.88 25.08
N LEU A 403 61.33 -34.05 25.22
CA LEU A 403 60.30 -33.15 24.71
C LEU A 403 59.62 -32.43 25.88
N ILE A 404 59.58 -31.11 25.88
CA ILE A 404 58.89 -30.33 26.91
C ILE A 404 57.75 -29.54 26.28
N LEU A 405 56.55 -29.74 26.80
CA LEU A 405 55.37 -28.94 26.49
C LEU A 405 55.01 -28.10 27.71
N LYS A 406 55.14 -26.77 27.62
CA LYS A 406 54.78 -25.84 28.71
C LYS A 406 53.57 -25.01 28.31
N LEU A 407 52.59 -24.93 29.19
CA LEU A 407 51.44 -24.04 29.06
C LEU A 407 51.43 -23.07 30.23
N ASN A 408 51.66 -21.79 29.96
CA ASN A 408 51.73 -20.73 30.96
C ASN A 408 50.66 -19.66 30.72
N TYR A 409 50.13 -19.07 31.79
CA TYR A 409 49.30 -17.89 31.69
C TYR A 409 50.14 -16.62 31.78
N VAL A 410 50.16 -15.80 30.73
CA VAL A 410 50.97 -14.57 30.69
C VAL A 410 50.16 -13.45 30.04
N ASN A 411 49.99 -12.32 30.75
CA ASN A 411 49.38 -11.09 30.21
C ASN A 411 48.03 -11.33 29.49
N ASN A 412 47.12 -12.10 30.10
CA ASN A 412 45.82 -12.46 29.52
C ASN A 412 45.88 -13.29 28.22
N HIS A 413 46.97 -14.03 28.03
CA HIS A 413 47.17 -14.97 26.93
C HIS A 413 47.66 -16.32 27.48
N ILE A 414 47.44 -17.37 26.70
CA ILE A 414 48.00 -18.71 26.94
C ILE A 414 49.26 -18.80 26.09
N LEU A 415 50.41 -18.90 26.74
CA LEU A 415 51.70 -19.15 26.09
C LEU A 415 51.95 -20.66 26.09
N CYS A 416 51.89 -21.27 24.92
CA CYS A 416 52.22 -22.69 24.71
C CYS A 416 53.60 -22.80 24.08
N SER A 417 54.55 -23.42 24.78
CA SER A 417 55.92 -23.66 24.31
C SER A 417 56.13 -25.14 24.05
N VAL A 418 56.53 -25.49 22.83
CA VAL A 418 57.00 -26.83 22.46
C VAL A 418 58.51 -26.77 22.30
N GLU A 419 59.23 -27.47 23.17
CA GLU A 419 60.70 -27.48 23.22
C GLU A 419 61.23 -28.89 23.06
N ASP A 420 62.22 -29.08 22.19
CA ASP A 420 62.93 -30.33 22.00
C ASP A 420 64.44 -30.14 22.17
N ASN A 421 65.13 -31.14 22.72
CA ASN A 421 66.58 -31.14 22.85
C ASN A 421 67.29 -31.93 21.72
N GLY A 422 66.68 -31.97 20.53
CA GLY A 422 67.14 -32.75 19.38
C GLY A 422 68.35 -32.15 18.67
N ILE A 423 68.60 -32.65 17.45
CA ILE A 423 69.78 -32.28 16.65
C ILE A 423 69.77 -30.84 16.10
N GLY A 424 68.68 -30.09 16.28
CA GLY A 424 68.47 -28.74 15.74
C GLY A 424 68.04 -28.71 14.27
N ARG A 425 67.47 -27.58 13.84
CA ARG A 425 66.84 -27.43 12.50
C ARG A 425 67.83 -27.55 11.34
N GLU A 426 69.00 -26.91 11.44
CA GLU A 426 70.01 -26.93 10.36
C GLU A 426 70.52 -28.34 10.05
N LYS A 427 70.87 -29.12 11.09
CA LYS A 427 71.29 -30.52 10.91
C LYS A 427 70.16 -31.39 10.38
N SER A 428 68.92 -31.15 10.81
CA SER A 428 67.74 -31.88 10.32
C SER A 428 67.47 -31.61 8.83
N GLU A 429 67.64 -30.36 8.37
CA GLU A 429 67.51 -30.03 6.95
C GLU A 429 68.57 -30.71 6.07
N ILE A 430 69.81 -30.84 6.56
CA ILE A 430 70.88 -31.55 5.86
C ILE A 430 70.53 -33.04 5.71
N ILE A 431 70.14 -33.71 6.80
CA ILE A 431 69.77 -35.14 6.81
C ILE A 431 68.54 -35.41 5.93
N ASN A 432 67.58 -34.48 5.89
CA ASN A 432 66.37 -34.61 5.07
C ASN A 432 66.67 -34.44 3.57
N LYS A 433 67.59 -33.54 3.18
CA LYS A 433 68.02 -33.35 1.78
C LYS A 433 68.71 -34.59 1.21
N GLU A 434 69.44 -35.33 2.04
CA GLU A 434 70.10 -36.59 1.64
C GLU A 434 69.12 -37.77 1.52
N ASN A 435 68.08 -37.82 2.38
CA ASN A 435 67.19 -38.98 2.46
C ASN A 435 65.87 -38.87 1.67
N ARG A 436 65.45 -37.68 1.20
CA ARG A 436 64.17 -37.52 0.46
C ARG A 436 64.26 -36.50 -0.69
N LYS A 437 63.89 -36.93 -1.90
CA LYS A 437 63.54 -36.02 -3.01
C LYS A 437 62.33 -35.15 -2.62
N GLY A 438 62.59 -33.92 -2.17
CA GLY A 438 61.70 -32.77 -2.38
C GLY A 438 60.39 -32.65 -1.58
N HIS A 439 60.25 -33.28 -0.40
CA HIS A 439 59.08 -33.04 0.45
C HIS A 439 59.30 -31.86 1.40
N ILE A 440 58.89 -30.66 0.96
CA ILE A 440 58.77 -29.45 1.79
C ILE A 440 57.65 -29.68 2.82
N SER A 441 57.84 -29.19 4.05
CA SER A 441 56.95 -29.30 5.23
C SER A 441 55.55 -28.68 5.01
N MET A 442 54.72 -29.34 4.20
CA MET A 442 53.34 -28.94 3.89
C MET A 442 52.47 -28.83 5.14
N ALA A 443 52.75 -29.61 6.19
CA ALA A 443 52.01 -29.59 7.45
C ALA A 443 52.10 -28.22 8.15
N SER A 444 53.31 -27.65 8.30
CA SER A 444 53.48 -26.34 8.95
C SER A 444 52.82 -25.21 8.16
N LYS A 445 52.89 -25.24 6.81
CA LYS A 445 52.22 -24.27 5.95
C LYS A 445 50.69 -24.34 6.03
N ILE A 446 50.13 -25.54 6.26
CA ILE A 446 48.70 -25.72 6.50
C ILE A 446 48.30 -25.11 7.84
N THR A 447 49.12 -25.30 8.88
CA THR A 447 48.87 -24.70 10.20
C THR A 447 48.98 -23.17 10.17
N ASP A 448 49.97 -22.61 9.48
CA ASP A 448 50.10 -21.15 9.31
C ASP A 448 48.87 -20.55 8.61
N ASN A 449 48.39 -21.20 7.55
CA ASN A 449 47.16 -20.79 6.86
C ASN A 449 45.93 -20.89 7.78
N ARG A 450 45.87 -21.91 8.66
CA ARG A 450 44.79 -22.08 9.64
C ARG A 450 44.84 -20.99 10.71
N ILE A 451 46.01 -20.64 11.23
CA ILE A 451 46.19 -19.54 12.19
C ILE A 451 45.72 -18.22 11.58
N ASN A 452 46.16 -17.91 10.35
CA ASN A 452 45.76 -16.69 9.65
C ASN A 452 44.24 -16.61 9.40
N MET A 453 43.61 -17.74 9.07
CA MET A 453 42.16 -17.84 8.89
C MET A 453 41.41 -17.58 10.21
N ILE A 454 41.85 -18.20 11.31
CA ILE A 454 41.23 -18.03 12.64
C ILE A 454 41.36 -16.58 13.12
N ASN A 455 42.55 -15.98 12.97
CA ASN A 455 42.77 -14.57 13.30
C ASN A 455 41.82 -13.64 12.53
N SER A 456 41.59 -13.92 11.24
CA SER A 456 40.71 -13.11 10.38
C SER A 456 39.22 -13.26 10.72
N LEU A 457 38.77 -14.47 11.07
CA LEU A 457 37.35 -14.76 11.35
C LEU A 457 36.90 -14.31 12.74
N HIS A 458 37.79 -14.38 13.74
CA HIS A 458 37.44 -14.14 15.15
C HIS A 458 38.10 -12.89 15.74
N ASN A 459 38.81 -12.10 14.93
CA ASN A 459 39.57 -10.92 15.37
C ASN A 459 40.56 -11.24 16.49
N PHE A 460 41.24 -12.39 16.38
CA PHE A 460 42.26 -12.86 17.31
C PHE A 460 43.66 -12.52 16.82
N ASN A 461 44.62 -12.56 17.73
CA ASN A 461 46.04 -12.37 17.43
C ASN A 461 46.86 -13.57 17.90
N ILE A 462 46.57 -14.75 17.33
CA ILE A 462 47.39 -15.93 17.52
C ILE A 462 48.71 -15.70 16.77
N SER A 463 49.83 -15.73 17.49
CA SER A 463 51.16 -15.55 16.93
C SER A 463 52.05 -16.74 17.27
N MET A 464 53.03 -17.00 16.40
CA MET A 464 53.98 -18.11 16.53
C MET A 464 55.39 -17.60 16.31
N LYS A 465 56.34 -18.05 17.14
CA LYS A 465 57.76 -17.70 17.06
C LYS A 465 58.64 -18.94 17.25
N TYR A 466 59.71 -19.04 16.46
CA TYR A 466 60.72 -20.08 16.61
C TYR A 466 61.97 -19.54 17.31
N PHE A 467 62.59 -20.39 18.12
CA PHE A 467 63.86 -20.15 18.79
C PHE A 467 64.76 -21.37 18.58
N ASP A 468 65.97 -21.15 18.08
CA ASP A 468 67.00 -22.19 18.05
C ASP A 468 67.77 -22.19 19.37
N LEU A 469 67.84 -23.34 20.03
CA LEU A 469 68.58 -23.48 21.27
C LEU A 469 70.03 -23.84 20.93
N GLN A 470 70.99 -23.12 21.50
CA GLN A 470 72.42 -23.35 21.31
C GLN A 470 73.10 -23.56 22.67
N ASN A 471 74.12 -24.41 22.71
CA ASN A 471 74.99 -24.50 23.88
C ASN A 471 75.97 -23.31 23.94
N GLU A 472 76.75 -23.22 25.03
CA GLU A 472 77.77 -22.19 25.23
C GLU A 472 78.85 -22.13 24.11
N ASN A 473 78.95 -23.18 23.29
CA ASN A 473 79.87 -23.30 22.16
C ASN A 473 79.20 -23.00 20.79
N GLY A 474 77.96 -22.50 20.77
CA GLY A 474 77.22 -22.17 19.54
C GLY A 474 76.68 -23.37 18.74
N LEU A 475 76.76 -24.59 19.26
CA LEU A 475 76.20 -25.78 18.64
C LEU A 475 74.70 -25.86 18.93
N ALA A 476 73.89 -26.12 17.90
CA ALA A 476 72.45 -26.34 18.05
C ALA A 476 72.17 -27.55 18.96
N THR A 477 71.37 -27.33 20.00
CA THR A 477 70.98 -28.32 21.03
C THR A 477 69.48 -28.58 21.06
N GLY A 478 68.70 -27.96 20.17
CA GLY A 478 67.26 -28.12 20.16
C GLY A 478 66.50 -27.01 19.43
N THR A 479 65.18 -27.11 19.44
CA THR A 479 64.27 -26.08 18.92
C THR A 479 63.19 -25.78 19.96
N ARG A 480 62.83 -24.52 20.12
CA ARG A 480 61.61 -24.11 20.86
C ARG A 480 60.67 -23.35 19.93
N VAL A 481 59.39 -23.68 19.98
CA VAL A 481 58.33 -22.98 19.27
C VAL A 481 57.31 -22.47 20.27
N ASP A 482 57.11 -21.16 20.30
CA ASP A 482 56.17 -20.49 21.20
C ASP A 482 54.94 -20.03 20.43
N PHE A 483 53.76 -20.42 20.93
CA PHE A 483 52.45 -20.00 20.45
C PHE A 483 51.79 -19.14 21.51
N VAL A 484 51.29 -17.98 21.09
CA VAL A 484 50.51 -17.09 21.96
C VAL A 484 49.05 -17.17 21.53
N PHE A 485 48.19 -17.73 22.37
CA PHE A 485 46.75 -17.77 22.14
C PHE A 485 46.04 -16.75 23.04
N PRO A 486 45.00 -16.05 22.54
CA PRO A 486 44.13 -15.27 23.42
C PRO A 486 43.33 -16.21 24.33
N VAL A 487 42.97 -15.75 25.53
CA VAL A 487 42.02 -16.49 26.38
C VAL A 487 40.63 -16.44 25.76
N ILE A 488 40.03 -17.62 25.57
CA ILE A 488 38.68 -17.80 25.03
C ILE A 488 37.89 -18.56 26.09
N LEU A 489 36.75 -18.03 26.53
CA LEU A 489 35.85 -18.67 27.50
C LEU A 489 34.80 -19.56 26.83
#